data_AF-A0A516RGM3-F1
#
_entry.id   AF-A0A516RGM3-F1
#
_cell.length_a   1.000
_cell.length_b   1.000
_cell.length_c   1.000
_cell.angle_alpha   90.00
_cell.angle_beta   90.00
_cell.angle_gamma   90.00
#
_symmetry.space_group_name_H-M   'P 1'
#
loop_
_entity.id
_entity.type
_entity.pdbx_description
1 polymer ?
#
loop_
_entity_poly.entity_id
_entity_poly.type
_entity_poly.pdbx_seq_one_letter_code
_entity_poly.pdbx_strand_id
1 'polypeptide(L)'
;MSGRNLLLQRTLGVLYALAGIAKFFPRVESVEDRLDAAAEANGGLAVIGPLSDRLAAHPTAVATLVGVAMFTGGAVLVANRNRRLVIAALWGQLAMLACFVAVLVTSVPAILLFDAAFAAAGLRLLRLHTRRTHE
;
A
#
# COMPACT_ATOMS: atom_id res chain seq x y z
N MET A 1 -21.29 -1.91 12.80
CA MET A 1 -20.88 -2.67 11.59
C MET A 1 -21.36 -4.10 11.72
N SER A 2 -21.71 -4.80 10.64
CA SER A 2 -21.89 -6.26 10.71
C SER A 2 -20.56 -6.92 11.11
N GLY A 3 -20.61 -8.02 11.88
CA GLY A 3 -19.41 -8.73 12.34
C GLY A 3 -18.47 -9.14 11.20
N ARG A 4 -19.02 -9.47 10.03
CA ARG A 4 -18.24 -9.79 8.81
C ARG A 4 -17.41 -8.61 8.29
N ASN A 5 -17.92 -7.38 8.38
CA ASN A 5 -17.20 -6.19 7.92
C ASN A 5 -16.05 -5.84 8.86
N LEU A 6 -16.24 -6.07 10.16
CA LEU A 6 -15.19 -5.87 11.16
C LEU A 6 -14.09 -6.92 11.03
N LEU A 7 -14.46 -8.17 10.73
CA LEU A 7 -13.51 -9.23 10.41
C LEU A 7 -12.67 -8.84 9.19
N LEU A 8 -13.30 -8.44 8.08
CA LEU A 8 -12.61 -8.02 6.87
C LEU A 8 -11.65 -6.86 7.12
N GLN A 9 -12.08 -5.84 7.87
CA GLN A 9 -11.23 -4.70 8.24
C GLN A 9 -9.99 -5.15 9.01
N ARG A 10 -10.16 -6.02 10.01
CA ARG A 10 -9.06 -6.52 10.84
C ARG A 10 -8.13 -7.43 10.03
N THR A 11 -8.66 -8.33 9.22
CA THR A 11 -7.85 -9.19 8.34
C THR A 11 -7.02 -8.33 7.41
N LEU A 12 -7.63 -7.35 6.73
CA LEU A 12 -6.92 -6.43 5.86
C LEU A 12 -5.86 -5.63 6.63
N GLY A 13 -6.19 -5.15 7.83
CA GLY A 13 -5.26 -4.43 8.70
C GLY A 13 -4.06 -5.27 9.14
N VAL A 14 -4.29 -6.53 9.52
CA VAL A 14 -3.22 -7.48 9.86
C VAL A 14 -2.32 -7.72 8.65
N LEU A 15 -2.90 -7.92 7.46
CA LEU A 15 -2.13 -8.12 6.24
C LEU A 15 -1.26 -6.90 5.91
N TYR A 16 -1.80 -5.68 6.02
CA TYR A 16 -0.99 -4.46 5.85
C TYR A 16 0.11 -4.33 6.90
N ALA A 17 -0.18 -4.66 8.16
CA ALA A 17 0.83 -4.63 9.22
C ALA A 17 1.97 -5.62 8.97
N LEU A 18 1.64 -6.85 8.59
CA LEU A 18 2.62 -7.88 8.25
C LEU A 18 3.44 -7.50 7.01
N ALA A 19 2.79 -6.96 5.98
CA ALA A 19 3.49 -6.48 4.78
C ALA A 19 4.43 -5.30 5.10
N GLY A 20 4.02 -4.39 5.99
CA GLY A 20 4.89 -3.31 6.48
C GLY A 20 6.10 -3.84 7.24
N ILE A 21 5.92 -4.84 8.09
CA ILE A 21 7.02 -5.53 8.79
C ILE A 21 7.95 -6.23 7.79
N ALA A 22 7.40 -6.88 6.76
CA ALA A 22 8.18 -7.59 5.75
C ALA A 22 9.16 -6.67 5.00
N LYS A 23 8.85 -5.38 4.84
CA LYS A 23 9.75 -4.39 4.20
C LYS A 23 11.08 -4.19 4.93
N PHE A 24 11.18 -4.57 6.20
CA PHE A 24 12.42 -4.51 6.97
C PHE A 24 13.29 -5.76 6.83
N PHE A 25 12.85 -6.77 6.07
CA PHE A 25 13.56 -8.02 5.83
C PHE A 25 13.93 -8.14 4.35
N PRO A 26 15.11 -7.64 3.92
CA PRO A 26 15.55 -7.69 2.52
C PRO A 26 15.60 -9.12 1.95
N ARG A 27 15.79 -10.13 2.81
CA ARG A 27 15.78 -11.56 2.43
C ARG A 27 14.43 -12.05 1.90
N VAL A 28 13.33 -11.38 2.26
CA VAL A 28 11.97 -11.73 1.81
C VAL A 28 11.62 -10.95 0.55
N GLU A 29 12.00 -9.67 0.51
CA GLU A 29 11.74 -8.79 -0.62
C GLU A 29 12.80 -7.67 -0.69
N SER A 30 13.65 -7.70 -1.72
CA SER A 30 14.60 -6.61 -1.98
C SER A 30 13.87 -5.42 -2.59
N VAL A 31 13.78 -4.33 -1.84
CA VAL A 31 13.22 -3.06 -2.34
C VAL A 31 14.18 -2.39 -3.32
N GLU A 32 15.49 -2.58 -3.13
CA GLU A 32 16.55 -2.09 -4.01
C GLU A 32 16.39 -2.65 -5.42
N ASP A 33 16.37 -3.99 -5.57
CA ASP A 33 16.21 -4.65 -6.87
C ASP A 33 14.93 -4.20 -7.59
N ARG A 34 13.84 -3.96 -6.84
CA ARG A 34 12.57 -3.51 -7.42
C ARG A 34 12.62 -2.07 -7.89
N LEU A 35 13.34 -1.20 -7.18
CA LEU A 35 13.48 0.20 -7.55
C LEU A 35 14.47 0.37 -8.69
N ASP A 36 15.54 -0.42 -8.74
CA ASP A 36 16.48 -0.44 -9.87
C ASP A 36 15.80 -0.94 -11.14
N ALA A 37 15.05 -2.05 -11.06
CA ALA A 37 14.25 -2.54 -12.18
C ALA A 37 13.19 -1.52 -12.64
N ALA A 38 12.61 -0.74 -11.70
CA ALA A 38 11.67 0.33 -12.03
C ALA A 38 12.35 1.52 -12.70
N ALA A 39 13.53 1.94 -12.24
CA ALA A 39 14.31 3.03 -12.83
C ALA A 39 14.71 2.68 -14.26
N GLU A 40 15.20 1.46 -14.49
CA GLU A 40 15.55 0.97 -15.82
C GLU A 40 14.32 0.90 -16.75
N ALA A 41 13.21 0.34 -16.27
CA ALA A 41 11.99 0.20 -17.06
C ALA A 41 11.29 1.54 -17.35
N ASN A 42 11.45 2.53 -16.48
CA ASN A 42 10.85 3.87 -16.63
C ASN A 42 11.79 4.87 -17.33
N GLY A 43 12.96 4.42 -17.79
CA GLY A 43 13.90 5.21 -18.56
C GLY A 43 13.23 5.87 -19.76
N GLY A 44 13.32 7.20 -19.86
CA GLY A 44 12.72 7.99 -20.94
C GLY A 44 11.29 8.51 -20.69
N LEU A 45 10.64 8.15 -19.58
CA LEU A 45 9.38 8.77 -19.17
C LEU A 45 9.63 10.12 -18.49
N ALA A 46 9.13 11.20 -19.08
CA ALA A 46 9.41 12.58 -18.64
C ALA A 46 9.09 12.88 -17.16
N VAL A 47 8.12 12.19 -16.56
CA VAL A 47 7.70 12.40 -15.16
C VAL A 47 8.08 11.21 -14.26
N ILE A 48 7.85 9.98 -14.72
CA ILE A 48 8.04 8.77 -13.90
C ILE A 48 9.51 8.36 -13.84
N GLY A 49 10.31 8.62 -14.88
CA GLY A 49 11.75 8.32 -14.90
C GLY A 49 12.51 9.03 -13.77
N PRO A 50 12.50 10.38 -13.69
CA PRO A 50 13.20 11.11 -12.64
C PRO A 50 12.73 10.78 -11.22
N LEU A 51 11.46 10.39 -11.07
CA LEU A 51 10.92 9.93 -9.79
C LEU A 51 11.51 8.57 -9.42
N SER A 52 11.51 7.62 -10.36
CA SER A 52 12.04 6.26 -10.15
C SER A 52 13.53 6.29 -9.84
N ASP A 53 14.32 7.11 -10.56
CA ASP A 53 15.76 7.29 -10.31
C ASP A 53 16.03 7.82 -8.89
N ARG A 54 15.24 8.80 -8.43
CA ARG A 54 15.36 9.35 -7.07
C ARG A 54 15.00 8.33 -6.00
N LEU A 55 14.00 7.49 -6.26
CA LEU A 55 13.60 6.41 -5.37
C LEU A 55 14.70 5.35 -5.30
N ALA A 56 15.26 4.94 -6.45
CA ALA A 56 16.38 4.00 -6.54
C ALA A 56 17.64 4.50 -5.82
N ALA A 57 17.87 5.81 -5.79
CA ALA A 57 18.97 6.39 -5.02
C ALA A 57 18.80 6.30 -3.48
N HIS A 58 17.59 6.02 -2.98
CA HIS A 58 17.29 5.97 -1.54
C HIS A 58 16.44 4.75 -1.15
N PRO A 59 16.85 3.52 -1.48
CA PRO A 59 16.01 2.33 -1.36
C PRO A 59 15.63 2.04 0.10
N THR A 60 16.54 2.25 1.04
CA THR A 60 16.31 2.10 2.49
C THR A 60 15.29 3.11 3.02
N ALA A 61 15.35 4.36 2.57
CA ALA A 61 14.41 5.39 3.01
C ALA A 61 13.01 5.11 2.47
N VAL A 62 12.89 4.68 1.21
CA VAL A 62 11.63 4.27 0.60
C VAL A 62 11.05 3.05 1.30
N ALA A 63 11.85 2.00 1.52
CA ALA A 63 11.43 0.80 2.23
C ALA A 63 10.90 1.13 3.64
N THR A 64 11.61 2.00 4.37
CA THR A 64 11.24 2.42 5.72
C THR A 64 9.94 3.24 5.70
N LEU A 65 9.82 4.23 4.82
CA LEU A 65 8.63 5.09 4.71
C LEU A 65 7.39 4.25 4.40
N VAL A 66 7.51 3.33 3.45
CA VAL A 66 6.42 2.45 3.02
C VAL A 66 6.09 1.45 4.12
N GLY A 67 7.11 0.82 4.73
CA GLY A 67 6.94 -0.12 5.83
C GLY A 67 6.21 0.51 7.02
N VAL A 68 6.64 1.70 7.45
CA VAL A 68 5.99 2.45 8.54
C VAL A 68 4.56 2.84 8.18
N ALA A 69 4.32 3.33 6.96
CA ALA A 69 2.99 3.76 6.54
C ALA A 69 2.02 2.57 6.40
N MET A 70 2.47 1.41 5.89
CA MET A 70 1.68 0.18 5.85
C MET A 70 1.39 -0.34 7.27
N PHE A 71 2.40 -0.36 8.14
CA PHE A 71 2.25 -0.82 9.51
C PHE A 71 1.28 0.04 10.32
N THR A 72 1.47 1.37 10.29
CA THR A 72 0.60 2.31 11.01
C THR A 72 -0.83 2.29 10.47
N GLY A 73 -1.01 2.26 9.14
CA GLY A 73 -2.33 2.11 8.53
C GLY A 73 -3.01 0.78 8.89
N GLY A 74 -2.26 -0.33 8.86
CA GLY A 74 -2.73 -1.65 9.28
C GLY A 74 -3.12 -1.68 10.76
N ALA A 75 -2.30 -1.13 11.64
CA ALA A 75 -2.57 -1.02 13.06
C ALA A 75 -3.84 -0.21 13.34
N VAL A 76 -4.07 0.90 12.60
CA VAL A 76 -5.31 1.67 12.69
C VAL A 76 -6.52 0.81 12.29
N LEU A 77 -6.43 0.05 11.21
CA LEU A 77 -7.51 -0.85 10.79
C LEU A 77 -7.80 -1.97 11.80
N VAL A 78 -6.80 -2.46 12.52
CA VAL A 78 -6.97 -3.52 13.53
C VAL A 78 -7.55 -2.99 14.83
N ALA A 79 -6.94 -1.92 15.37
CA ALA A 79 -7.19 -1.44 16.73
C ALA A 79 -8.35 -0.44 16.81
N ASN A 80 -8.58 0.37 15.77
CA ASN A 80 -9.54 1.46 15.85
C ASN A 80 -10.93 1.07 15.34
N ARG A 81 -11.94 1.46 16.11
CA ARG A 81 -13.34 1.52 15.67
C ARG A 81 -13.76 2.91 15.21
N ASN A 82 -12.92 3.92 15.40
CA ASN A 82 -13.20 5.28 14.94
C ASN A 82 -13.21 5.30 13.41
N ARG A 83 -14.41 5.48 12.86
CA ARG A 83 -14.68 5.50 11.43
C ARG A 83 -13.83 6.52 10.67
N ARG A 84 -13.58 7.71 11.23
CA ARG A 84 -12.78 8.75 10.55
C ARG A 84 -11.34 8.31 10.34
N LEU A 85 -10.75 7.70 11.37
CA LEU A 85 -9.38 7.17 11.31
C LEU A 85 -9.28 5.98 10.37
N VAL A 86 -10.27 5.08 10.38
CA VAL A 86 -10.34 3.95 9.44
C VAL A 86 -10.45 4.44 8.00
N ILE A 87 -11.29 5.42 7.71
CA ILE A 87 -11.43 6.00 6.37
C ILE A 87 -10.12 6.67 5.92
N ALA A 88 -9.48 7.46 6.80
CA ALA A 88 -8.21 8.11 6.51
C ALA A 88 -7.11 7.07 6.22
N ALA A 89 -7.03 6.01 7.03
CA ALA A 89 -6.09 4.91 6.80
C ALA A 89 -6.35 4.21 5.47
N LEU A 90 -7.61 3.91 5.14
CA LEU A 90 -7.96 3.29 3.85
C LEU A 90 -7.57 4.17 2.65
N TRP A 91 -7.84 5.48 2.72
CA TRP A 91 -7.43 6.42 1.68
C TRP A 91 -5.90 6.50 1.56
N GLY A 92 -5.18 6.54 2.69
CA GLY A 92 -3.71 6.53 2.69
C GLY A 92 -3.14 5.27 2.03
N GLN A 93 -3.67 4.09 2.36
CA GLN A 93 -3.24 2.84 1.72
C GLN A 93 -3.56 2.82 0.22
N LEU A 94 -4.75 3.30 -0.19
CA LEU A 94 -5.12 3.36 -1.61
C LEU A 94 -4.23 4.33 -2.41
N ALA A 95 -3.92 5.51 -1.84
CA ALA A 95 -3.02 6.46 -2.46
C ALA A 95 -1.60 5.88 -2.61
N MET A 96 -1.11 5.21 -1.57
CA MET A 96 0.17 4.53 -1.60
C MET A 96 0.21 3.44 -2.68
N LEU A 97 -0.79 2.57 -2.74
CA LEU A 97 -0.90 1.53 -3.77
C LEU A 97 -0.92 2.14 -5.18
N ALA A 98 -1.67 3.24 -5.38
CA ALA A 98 -1.69 3.93 -6.67
C ALA A 98 -0.30 4.46 -7.08
N CYS A 99 0.45 5.04 -6.14
CA CYS A 99 1.83 5.47 -6.38
C CYS A 99 2.74 4.29 -6.71
N PHE A 100 2.61 3.18 -5.97
CA PHE A 100 3.39 1.96 -6.22
C PHE A 100 3.12 1.39 -7.60
N VAL A 101 1.85 1.26 -7.98
CA VAL A 101 1.44 0.82 -9.32
C VAL A 101 2.03 1.74 -10.38
N ALA A 102 1.92 3.05 -10.23
CA ALA A 102 2.45 3.99 -11.22
C ALA A 102 3.97 3.84 -11.44
N VAL A 103 4.72 3.48 -10.41
CA VAL A 103 6.18 3.28 -10.49
C VAL A 103 6.55 1.87 -10.98
N LEU A 104 5.84 0.84 -10.54
CA LEU A 104 6.21 -0.57 -10.77
C LEU A 104 5.50 -1.25 -11.94
N VAL A 105 4.51 -0.60 -12.57
CA VAL A 105 3.68 -1.24 -13.62
C VAL A 105 4.49 -1.79 -14.79
N THR A 106 5.62 -1.15 -15.08
CA THR A 106 6.54 -1.47 -16.17
C THR A 106 7.58 -2.52 -15.79
N SER A 107 7.91 -2.68 -14.51
CA SER A 107 9.01 -3.53 -14.06
C SER A 107 8.57 -4.88 -13.48
N VAL A 108 7.48 -4.94 -12.71
CA VAL A 108 7.09 -6.18 -12.02
C VAL A 108 5.55 -6.35 -11.97
N PRO A 109 4.94 -6.84 -13.06
CA PRO A 109 3.49 -6.92 -13.17
C PRO A 109 2.84 -7.94 -12.22
N ALA A 110 3.60 -8.91 -11.71
CA ALA A 110 3.08 -9.91 -10.76
C ALA A 110 2.70 -9.29 -9.39
N ILE A 111 3.39 -8.24 -8.94
CA ILE A 111 3.08 -7.55 -7.68
C ILE A 111 1.75 -6.80 -7.80
N LEU A 112 1.43 -6.29 -9.00
CA LEU A 112 0.19 -5.56 -9.27
C LEU A 112 -1.07 -6.40 -8.98
N LEU A 113 -1.00 -7.72 -9.16
CA LEU A 113 -2.12 -8.63 -8.87
C LEU A 113 -2.47 -8.64 -7.39
N PHE A 114 -1.45 -8.68 -6.52
CA PHE A 114 -1.65 -8.58 -5.08
C PHE A 114 -2.17 -7.19 -4.70
N ASP A 115 -1.52 -6.14 -5.20
CA ASP A 115 -1.91 -4.75 -4.93
C ASP A 115 -3.37 -4.45 -5.37
N ALA A 116 -3.81 -5.01 -6.49
CA ALA A 116 -5.18 -4.89 -6.97
C ALA A 116 -6.20 -5.55 -6.03
N ALA A 117 -5.87 -6.70 -5.45
CA ALA A 117 -6.73 -7.37 -4.46
C ALA A 117 -6.85 -6.53 -3.17
N PHE A 118 -5.75 -5.97 -2.69
CA PHE A 118 -5.72 -5.06 -1.54
C PHE A 118 -6.52 -3.78 -1.82
N ALA A 119 -6.36 -3.20 -3.00
CA ALA A 119 -7.11 -2.01 -3.43
C ALA A 119 -8.61 -2.30 -3.51
N ALA A 120 -9.02 -3.44 -4.09
CA ALA A 120 -10.42 -3.84 -4.17
C ALA A 120 -11.04 -4.05 -2.78
N ALA A 121 -10.32 -4.71 -1.86
CA ALA A 121 -10.76 -4.88 -0.48
C ALA A 121 -10.89 -3.54 0.26
N GLY A 122 -9.92 -2.64 0.09
CA GLY A 122 -9.92 -1.29 0.65
C GLY A 122 -11.09 -0.44 0.14
N LEU A 123 -11.31 -0.42 -1.18
CA LEU A 123 -12.44 0.28 -1.82
C LEU A 123 -13.79 -0.28 -1.36
N ARG A 124 -13.91 -1.61 -1.21
CA ARG A 124 -15.12 -2.23 -0.67
C ARG A 124 -15.39 -1.75 0.77
N LEU A 125 -14.38 -1.75 1.63
CA LEU A 125 -14.51 -1.26 3.01
C LEU A 125 -14.83 0.24 3.04
N LEU A 126 -14.23 1.03 2.16
CA LEU A 126 -14.49 2.46 2.04
C LEU A 126 -15.95 2.71 1.66
N ARG A 127 -16.46 2.04 0.62
CA ARG A 127 -17.86 2.13 0.20
C ARG A 127 -18.82 1.76 1.33
N LEU A 128 -18.50 0.71 2.09
CA LEU A 128 -19.31 0.26 3.24
C LEU A 128 -19.32 1.29 4.38
N HIS A 129 -18.21 1.98 4.62
CA HIS A 129 -18.16 3.04 5.61
C HIS A 129 -18.89 4.29 5.12
N THR A 130 -18.75 4.69 3.86
CA THR A 130 -19.39 5.90 3.30
C THR A 130 -20.91 5.78 3.15
N ARG A 131 -21.44 4.61 2.80
CA ARG A 131 -22.90 4.41 2.70
C ARG A 131 -23.65 4.61 4.01
N ARG A 132 -23.02 4.34 5.16
CA ARG A 132 -23.59 4.57 6.50
C ARG A 132 -23.57 6.03 6.96
N THR A 133 -23.23 6.97 6.09
CA THR A 133 -23.39 8.42 6.36
C THR A 133 -24.71 8.96 5.82
N HIS A 134 -25.39 8.19 4.97
CA HIS A 134 -26.65 8.57 4.32
C HIS A 134 -27.86 7.80 4.86
N GLU A 135 -27.67 7.01 5.92
CA GLU A 135 -28.71 6.42 6.77
C GLU A 135 -28.62 7.08 8.15
#